data_AF-Q97V33-F1
#
_entry.id   AF-Q97V33-F1
#
_cell.length_a   1.000
_cell.length_b   1.000
_cell.length_c   1.000
_cell.angle_alpha   90.00
_cell.angle_beta   90.00
_cell.angle_gamma   90.00
#
_symmetry.space_group_name_H-M   'P 1'
#
loop_
_entity.id
_entity.type
_entity.pdbx_description
1 polymer ?
#
loop_
_entity_poly.entity_id
_entity_poly.type
_entity_poly.pdbx_seq_one_letter_code
_entity_poly.pdbx_strand_id
1 'polypeptide(L)'
;MIELQRKFFLNLSKLIKQGFHPVLLLNGCQKRVLPVMKIISSNGDLRGDLKIKLCIRMGIQEDKICEFFYPSTREITYEKEISTSKGNGLLLASSEGLLLVDVIYPRRNNEILRATLSNLITTWGVEWYEIEIKDDMVGFVWGFTDRRYMEVKEGMSVGMINRPGGMLPVKLLYKALNGNIEYLERRGIDINYVYELAEETFNRATKILKLNSNVLPINITRMGINNMYSLFPNYSLKIQLPVPWYSEIMKEIAPLIQDPLQSELLVLVIGEKREVEDALQEAEKQGFPSFLVGKVSRI
;
A
#
# COMPACT_ATOMS: atom_id res chain seq x y z
N MET A 1 1.42 -29.35 6.44
CA MET A 1 2.43 -28.54 7.16
C MET A 1 3.84 -28.69 6.59
N ILE A 2 4.45 -29.89 6.60
CA ILE A 2 5.81 -30.14 6.06
C ILE A 2 5.97 -29.70 4.60
N GLU A 3 4.96 -29.95 3.77
CA GLU A 3 4.97 -29.53 2.36
C GLU A 3 4.95 -28.00 2.19
N LEU A 4 4.11 -27.30 2.96
CA LEU A 4 4.03 -25.83 2.94
C LEU A 4 5.36 -25.19 3.37
N GLN A 5 5.99 -25.72 4.41
CA GLN A 5 7.29 -25.27 4.89
C GLN A 5 8.41 -25.55 3.88
N ARG A 6 8.42 -26.74 3.26
CA ARG A 6 9.37 -27.08 2.19
C ARG A 6 9.22 -26.11 1.00
N LYS A 7 7.99 -25.86 0.59
CA LYS A 7 7.67 -24.92 -0.50
C LYS A 7 8.13 -23.50 -0.18
N PHE A 8 7.87 -23.04 1.04
CA PHE A 8 8.35 -21.75 1.55
C PHE A 8 9.88 -21.61 1.40
N PHE A 9 10.66 -22.55 1.93
CA PHE A 9 12.13 -22.46 1.86
C PHE A 9 12.69 -22.56 0.44
N LEU A 10 12.11 -23.42 -0.42
CA LEU A 10 12.51 -23.52 -1.82
C LEU A 10 12.29 -22.20 -2.57
N ASN A 11 11.12 -21.60 -2.42
CA ASN A 11 10.80 -20.32 -3.06
C ASN A 11 11.58 -19.15 -2.45
N LEU A 12 11.78 -19.15 -1.14
CA LEU A 12 12.60 -18.16 -0.44
C LEU A 12 13.99 -18.08 -1.05
N SER A 13 14.67 -19.23 -1.21
CA SER A 13 16.00 -19.29 -1.82
C SER A 13 16.01 -18.76 -3.26
N LYS A 14 14.97 -19.11 -4.04
CA LYS A 14 14.83 -18.63 -5.42
C LYS A 14 14.63 -17.11 -5.49
N LEU A 15 13.75 -16.56 -4.66
CA LEU A 15 13.45 -15.12 -4.60
C LEU A 15 14.69 -14.31 -4.20
N ILE A 16 15.48 -14.80 -3.24
CA ILE A 16 16.75 -14.14 -2.85
C ILE A 16 17.70 -14.05 -4.06
N LYS A 17 17.84 -15.14 -4.83
CA LYS A 17 18.65 -15.15 -6.07
C LYS A 17 18.10 -14.21 -7.14
N GLN A 18 16.80 -13.95 -7.14
CA GLN A 18 16.14 -13.02 -8.06
C GLN A 18 16.31 -11.55 -7.66
N GLY A 19 16.82 -11.25 -6.47
CA GLY A 19 17.05 -9.87 -6.02
C GLY A 19 16.26 -9.48 -4.78
N PHE A 20 15.33 -10.30 -4.29
CA PHE A 20 14.52 -9.94 -3.12
C PHE A 20 15.35 -9.97 -1.85
N HIS A 21 15.23 -8.91 -1.05
CA HIS A 21 15.97 -8.83 0.21
C HIS A 21 15.39 -9.79 1.28
N PRO A 22 16.21 -10.59 1.99
CA PRO A 22 15.73 -11.57 2.96
C PRO A 22 14.82 -11.01 4.07
N VAL A 23 15.12 -9.79 4.55
CA VAL A 23 14.27 -9.12 5.57
C VAL A 23 12.82 -8.97 5.09
N LEU A 24 12.58 -8.70 3.80
CA LEU A 24 11.24 -8.60 3.25
C LEU A 24 10.52 -9.94 3.26
N LEU A 25 11.24 -10.98 2.87
CA LEU A 25 10.71 -12.32 2.71
C LEU A 25 10.43 -12.99 4.07
N LEU A 26 11.11 -12.55 5.13
CA LEU A 26 10.97 -13.11 6.48
C LEU A 26 10.05 -12.28 7.38
N ASN A 27 10.07 -10.95 7.25
CA ASN A 27 9.28 -10.04 8.10
C ASN A 27 8.05 -9.47 7.41
N GLY A 28 7.87 -9.71 6.10
CA GLY A 28 6.72 -9.27 5.32
C GLY A 28 6.53 -7.76 5.29
N CYS A 29 7.59 -6.96 5.39
CA CYS A 29 7.46 -5.50 5.52
C CYS A 29 8.66 -4.70 4.99
N GLN A 30 8.35 -3.52 4.45
CA GLN A 30 9.27 -2.46 4.04
C GLN A 30 9.10 -1.19 4.90
N LYS A 31 10.06 -0.26 4.79
CA LYS A 31 10.14 1.02 5.51
C LYS A 31 8.81 1.75 5.74
N ARG A 32 8.80 2.57 6.80
CA ARG A 32 7.70 3.43 7.26
C ARG A 32 7.64 4.77 6.50
N VAL A 33 7.53 4.76 5.17
CA VAL A 33 7.35 5.99 4.37
C VAL A 33 6.08 5.86 3.53
N LEU A 34 5.37 6.96 3.35
CA LEU A 34 4.22 7.03 2.45
C LEU A 34 4.69 7.00 0.99
N PRO A 35 3.94 6.37 0.07
CA PRO A 35 4.20 6.53 -1.35
C PRO A 35 4.13 8.02 -1.71
N VAL A 36 5.15 8.52 -2.40
CA VAL A 36 5.18 9.91 -2.86
C VAL A 36 4.34 10.01 -4.12
N MET A 37 3.20 10.68 -4.02
CA MET A 37 2.39 11.07 -5.18
C MET A 37 2.80 12.45 -5.64
N LYS A 38 3.28 12.57 -6.88
CA LYS A 38 3.55 13.85 -7.53
C LYS A 38 2.35 14.28 -8.34
N ILE A 39 1.94 15.53 -8.16
CA ILE A 39 0.76 16.12 -8.78
C ILE A 39 1.18 17.41 -9.48
N ILE A 40 0.91 17.52 -10.78
CA ILE A 40 1.12 18.74 -11.57
C ILE A 40 -0.19 19.12 -12.26
N SER A 41 -0.60 20.40 -12.14
CA SER A 41 -1.72 20.93 -12.91
C SER A 41 -1.29 21.28 -14.33
N SER A 42 -1.99 20.73 -15.32
CA SER A 42 -1.85 21.07 -16.74
C SER A 42 -2.97 22.00 -17.25
N ASN A 43 -3.86 22.44 -16.35
CA ASN A 43 -4.95 23.37 -16.64
C ASN A 43 -4.47 24.82 -16.46
N GLY A 44 -4.05 25.45 -17.55
CA GLY A 44 -3.61 26.85 -17.58
C GLY A 44 -2.21 26.99 -18.16
N ASP A 45 -2.16 27.30 -19.46
CA ASP A 45 -0.99 27.72 -20.26
C ASP A 45 0.39 27.37 -19.68
N LEU A 46 0.75 26.08 -19.77
CA LEU A 46 2.10 25.62 -19.49
C LEU A 46 3.05 26.18 -20.55
N ARG A 47 3.72 27.29 -20.24
CA ARG A 47 4.94 27.68 -20.95
C ARG A 47 6.04 26.68 -20.54
N GLY A 48 6.22 25.66 -21.36
CA GLY A 48 7.27 24.65 -21.22
C GLY A 48 6.74 23.25 -20.93
N ASP A 49 7.40 22.24 -21.52
CA ASP A 49 7.18 20.82 -21.27
C ASP A 49 7.53 20.49 -19.81
N LEU A 50 6.58 20.62 -18.89
CA LEU A 50 6.79 20.19 -17.50
C LEU A 50 6.99 18.67 -17.47
N LYS A 51 8.02 18.25 -16.73
CA LYS A 51 8.45 16.87 -16.62
C LYS A 51 8.43 16.43 -15.17
N ILE A 52 7.75 15.32 -14.89
CA ILE A 52 7.90 14.61 -13.62
C ILE A 52 9.04 13.60 -13.80
N LYS A 53 10.08 13.76 -13.00
CA LYS A 53 11.12 12.72 -12.84
C LYS A 53 10.79 11.89 -11.62
N LEU A 54 10.67 10.58 -11.81
CA LEU A 54 10.55 9.60 -10.74
C LEU A 54 11.84 8.80 -10.66
N CYS A 55 12.23 8.42 -9.45
CA CYS A 55 13.39 7.55 -9.26
C CYS A 55 13.12 6.47 -8.21
N ILE A 56 13.56 5.25 -8.53
CA ILE A 56 13.56 4.11 -7.63
C ILE A 56 14.99 3.63 -7.44
N ARG A 57 15.43 3.60 -6.19
CA ARG A 57 16.65 2.94 -5.79
C ARG A 57 16.36 1.54 -5.26
N MET A 58 17.09 0.54 -5.73
CA MET A 58 17.13 -0.79 -5.16
C MET A 58 18.50 -1.05 -4.56
N GLY A 59 18.55 -1.55 -3.32
CA GLY A 59 19.82 -1.87 -2.66
C GLY A 59 19.64 -2.50 -1.29
N ILE A 60 20.75 -2.87 -0.67
CA ILE A 60 20.76 -3.51 0.66
C ILE A 60 20.59 -2.47 1.77
N GLN A 61 21.18 -1.29 1.59
CA GLN A 61 21.16 -0.20 2.57
C GLN A 61 20.40 0.99 2.03
N GLU A 62 19.59 1.61 2.89
CA GLU A 62 18.87 2.83 2.58
C GLU A 62 19.83 3.94 2.17
N ASP A 63 19.60 4.48 0.97
CA ASP A 63 20.15 5.77 0.55
C ASP A 63 19.00 6.75 0.26
N LYS A 64 19.37 8.04 0.17
CA LYS A 64 18.44 9.15 -0.12
C LYS A 64 18.64 9.71 -1.53
N ILE A 65 19.24 8.93 -2.43
CA ILE A 65 19.54 9.38 -3.80
C ILE A 65 18.23 9.53 -4.59
N CYS A 66 17.29 8.63 -4.35
CA CYS A 66 15.98 8.63 -4.98
C CYS A 66 14.87 8.85 -3.96
N GLU A 67 13.73 9.33 -4.44
CA GLU A 67 12.52 9.53 -3.64
C GLU A 67 11.98 8.23 -3.05
N PHE A 68 12.22 7.11 -3.75
CA PHE A 68 11.78 5.79 -3.35
C PHE A 68 12.96 4.82 -3.28
N PHE A 69 13.03 4.07 -2.19
CA PHE A 69 14.02 3.03 -1.97
C PHE A 69 13.32 1.70 -1.68
N TYR A 70 13.68 0.66 -2.42
CA TYR A 70 13.19 -0.69 -2.27
C TYR A 70 14.32 -1.63 -1.83
N PRO A 71 14.21 -2.29 -0.66
CA PRO A 71 15.22 -3.24 -0.20
C PRO A 71 15.40 -4.40 -1.17
N SER A 72 16.64 -4.61 -1.61
CA SER A 72 17.00 -5.59 -2.63
C SER A 72 18.41 -6.12 -2.37
N THR A 73 18.72 -7.34 -2.84
CA THR A 73 20.10 -7.83 -2.91
C THR A 73 20.85 -7.34 -4.15
N ARG A 74 20.13 -6.68 -5.07
CA ARG A 74 20.68 -5.99 -6.23
C ARG A 74 20.79 -4.49 -5.97
N GLU A 75 21.91 -3.93 -6.41
CA GLU A 75 22.18 -2.49 -6.37
C GLU A 75 21.90 -1.89 -7.75
N ILE A 76 20.69 -1.34 -7.95
CA ILE A 76 20.24 -0.77 -9.23
C ILE A 76 19.48 0.53 -8.97
N THR A 77 19.52 1.46 -9.92
CA THR A 77 18.69 2.67 -9.94
C THR A 77 17.87 2.70 -11.21
N TYR A 78 16.57 2.93 -11.09
CA TYR A 78 15.66 3.15 -12.21
C TYR A 78 15.14 4.58 -12.18
N GLU A 79 15.11 5.21 -13.34
CA GLU A 79 14.57 6.55 -13.52
C GLU A 79 13.48 6.53 -14.58
N LYS A 80 12.46 7.36 -14.38
CA LYS A 80 11.39 7.56 -15.35
C LYS A 80 11.09 9.05 -15.47
N GLU A 81 11.11 9.54 -16.70
CA GLU A 81 10.66 10.89 -17.04
C GLU A 81 9.29 10.81 -17.71
N ILE A 82 8.33 11.58 -17.19
CA ILE A 82 6.96 11.66 -17.70
C ILE A 82 6.70 13.12 -18.08
N SER A 83 6.39 13.34 -19.35
CA SER A 83 6.07 14.67 -19.88
C SER A 83 4.56 14.93 -19.81
N THR A 84 4.18 16.14 -19.43
CA THR A 84 2.78 16.60 -19.52
C THR A 84 2.41 16.99 -20.95
N SER A 85 1.14 16.88 -21.31
CA SER A 85 0.55 17.56 -22.48
C SER A 85 -0.52 18.55 -22.03
N LYS A 86 -0.70 19.65 -22.78
CA LYS A 86 -1.67 20.71 -22.46
C LYS A 86 -3.10 20.17 -22.50
N GLY A 87 -3.91 20.51 -21.49
CA GLY A 87 -5.37 20.31 -21.49
C GLY A 87 -5.90 19.04 -20.80
N ASN A 88 -5.06 18.28 -20.09
CA ASN A 88 -5.43 16.99 -19.50
C ASN A 88 -5.68 17.04 -17.98
N GLY A 89 -6.02 18.19 -17.39
CA GLY A 89 -6.28 18.26 -15.94
C GLY A 89 -5.02 18.13 -15.09
N LEU A 90 -5.06 17.28 -14.07
CA LEU A 90 -3.92 16.95 -13.21
C LEU A 90 -3.17 15.74 -13.75
N LEU A 91 -1.86 15.87 -13.94
CA LEU A 91 -0.95 14.74 -14.08
C LEU A 91 -0.64 14.19 -12.68
N LEU A 92 -0.94 12.92 -12.48
CA LEU A 92 -0.59 12.15 -11.30
C LEU A 92 0.51 11.16 -11.66
N ALA A 93 1.57 11.11 -10.87
CA ALA A 93 2.66 10.18 -11.10
C ALA A 93 3.28 9.73 -9.77
N SER A 94 3.59 8.44 -9.66
CA SER A 94 4.18 7.88 -8.46
C SER A 94 5.07 6.68 -8.80
N SER A 95 5.92 6.33 -7.84
CA SER A 95 6.78 5.17 -7.88
C SER A 95 6.57 4.35 -6.62
N GLU A 96 6.53 3.03 -6.76
CA GLU A 96 6.32 2.13 -5.63
C GLU A 96 6.88 0.75 -5.94
N GLY A 97 7.13 -0.01 -4.88
CA GLY A 97 7.54 -1.39 -4.94
C GLY A 97 6.54 -2.34 -4.33
N LEU A 98 6.78 -3.63 -4.50
CA LEU A 98 5.94 -4.68 -3.99
C LEU A 98 5.77 -4.54 -2.47
N LEU A 99 4.57 -4.19 -2.04
CA LEU A 99 4.24 -4.00 -0.62
C LEU A 99 4.31 -5.33 0.15
N LEU A 100 3.89 -6.41 -0.52
CA LEU A 100 3.69 -7.72 0.06
C LEU A 100 4.22 -8.79 -0.91
N VAL A 101 5.21 -9.57 -0.46
CA VAL A 101 5.77 -10.67 -1.25
C VAL A 101 5.07 -11.96 -0.87
N ASP A 102 4.43 -12.63 -1.83
CA ASP A 102 3.96 -14.00 -1.73
C ASP A 102 5.12 -14.97 -2.00
N VAL A 103 5.68 -15.53 -0.93
CA VAL A 103 6.76 -16.51 -0.97
C VAL A 103 6.21 -17.89 -1.31
N ILE A 104 4.94 -18.17 -1.00
CA ILE A 104 4.34 -19.48 -1.25
C ILE A 104 3.95 -19.62 -2.73
N TYR A 105 3.44 -18.56 -3.35
CA TYR A 105 3.07 -18.49 -4.76
C TYR A 105 3.65 -17.24 -5.46
N PRO A 106 4.96 -17.24 -5.78
CA PRO A 106 5.65 -16.06 -6.33
C PRO A 106 5.06 -15.46 -7.60
N ARG A 107 4.27 -16.22 -8.38
CA ARG A 107 3.60 -15.73 -9.58
C ARG A 107 2.60 -14.60 -9.26
N ARG A 108 1.98 -14.63 -8.07
CA ARG A 108 1.00 -13.63 -7.60
C ARG A 108 1.64 -12.25 -7.36
N ASN A 109 2.95 -12.18 -7.16
CA ASN A 109 3.66 -10.92 -6.89
C ASN A 109 3.45 -9.87 -7.98
N ASN A 110 3.39 -10.28 -9.25
CA ASN A 110 3.16 -9.35 -10.35
C ASN A 110 1.76 -8.73 -10.32
N GLU A 111 0.76 -9.49 -9.89
CA GLU A 111 -0.62 -9.01 -9.72
C GLU A 111 -0.68 -8.03 -8.55
N ILE A 112 -0.04 -8.35 -7.42
CA ILE A 112 0.03 -7.48 -6.24
C ILE A 112 0.73 -6.15 -6.58
N LEU A 113 1.87 -6.19 -7.29
CA LEU A 113 2.59 -4.97 -7.68
C LEU A 113 1.74 -4.10 -8.62
N ARG A 114 1.09 -4.72 -9.62
CA ARG A 114 0.20 -4.01 -10.54
C ARG A 114 -0.99 -3.37 -9.82
N ALA A 115 -1.60 -4.09 -8.88
CA ALA A 115 -2.69 -3.56 -8.08
C ALA A 115 -2.23 -2.41 -7.19
N THR A 116 -1.10 -2.58 -6.50
CA THR A 116 -0.45 -1.54 -5.70
C THR A 116 -0.26 -0.26 -6.50
N LEU A 117 0.39 -0.36 -7.67
CA LEU A 117 0.67 0.79 -8.53
C LEU A 117 -0.63 1.43 -9.05
N SER A 118 -1.59 0.62 -9.51
CA SER A 118 -2.88 1.14 -9.99
C SER A 118 -3.60 1.93 -8.90
N ASN A 119 -3.65 1.40 -7.68
CA ASN A 119 -4.39 2.02 -6.57
C ASN A 119 -3.86 3.39 -6.14
N LEU A 120 -2.57 3.67 -6.40
CA LEU A 120 -2.01 4.99 -6.14
C LEU A 120 -2.72 6.08 -6.93
N ILE A 121 -3.17 5.79 -8.15
CA ILE A 121 -3.76 6.77 -9.06
C ILE A 121 -5.27 6.56 -9.30
N THR A 122 -5.77 5.34 -9.30
CA THR A 122 -7.21 5.07 -9.57
C THR A 122 -8.11 5.54 -8.43
N THR A 123 -7.57 5.70 -7.23
CA THR A 123 -8.25 6.34 -6.10
C THR A 123 -8.50 7.84 -6.33
N TRP A 124 -7.80 8.44 -7.30
CA TRP A 124 -8.02 9.82 -7.76
C TRP A 124 -8.97 9.92 -8.96
N GLY A 125 -9.67 8.85 -9.35
CA GLY A 125 -10.59 8.89 -10.50
C GLY A 125 -9.90 8.94 -11.85
N VAL A 126 -8.68 8.41 -11.93
CA VAL A 126 -8.00 8.24 -13.21
C VAL A 126 -8.60 7.03 -13.94
N GLU A 127 -9.18 7.28 -15.11
CA GLU A 127 -9.72 6.22 -15.98
C GLU A 127 -8.63 5.54 -16.81
N TRP A 128 -7.68 6.35 -17.34
CA TRP A 128 -6.63 5.91 -18.25
C TRP A 128 -5.26 6.20 -17.66
N TYR A 129 -4.44 5.16 -17.58
CA TYR A 129 -3.13 5.23 -16.96
C TYR A 129 -2.15 4.22 -17.52
N GLU A 130 -0.88 4.51 -17.28
CA GLU A 130 0.25 3.70 -17.69
C GLU A 130 0.97 3.15 -16.46
N ILE A 131 1.48 1.93 -16.58
CA ILE A 131 2.31 1.27 -15.57
C ILE A 131 3.55 0.70 -16.25
N GLU A 132 4.71 0.99 -15.68
CA GLU A 132 5.97 0.38 -16.09
C GLU A 132 6.57 -0.40 -14.90
N ILE A 133 6.64 -1.73 -15.03
CA ILE A 133 7.22 -2.63 -14.02
C ILE A 133 8.68 -2.94 -14.37
N LYS A 134 9.55 -2.93 -13.36
CA LYS A 134 10.97 -3.30 -13.43
C LYS A 134 11.26 -4.45 -12.47
N ASP A 135 11.99 -5.45 -12.98
CA ASP A 135 12.47 -6.61 -12.22
C ASP A 135 11.38 -7.37 -11.43
N ASP A 136 10.09 -7.22 -11.79
CA ASP A 136 8.94 -7.78 -11.06
C ASP A 136 8.87 -7.36 -9.56
N MET A 137 9.57 -6.28 -9.19
CA MET A 137 9.69 -5.81 -7.80
C MET A 137 9.23 -4.38 -7.60
N VAL A 138 9.47 -3.52 -8.59
CA VAL A 138 9.22 -2.09 -8.49
C VAL A 138 8.58 -1.58 -9.78
N GLY A 139 7.97 -0.41 -9.72
CA GLY A 139 7.44 0.21 -10.91
C GLY A 139 7.03 1.65 -10.75
N PHE A 140 6.71 2.23 -11.90
CA PHE A 140 6.22 3.58 -12.06
C PHE A 140 4.78 3.53 -12.53
N VAL A 141 3.99 4.51 -12.11
CA VAL A 141 2.61 4.67 -12.53
C VAL A 141 2.31 6.13 -12.79
N TRP A 142 1.57 6.42 -13.85
CA TRP A 142 1.13 7.77 -14.14
C TRP A 142 -0.17 7.80 -14.94
N GLY A 143 -0.92 8.88 -14.79
CA GLY A 143 -2.16 9.09 -15.52
C GLY A 143 -2.70 10.49 -15.29
N PHE A 144 -3.82 10.78 -15.95
CA PHE A 144 -4.44 12.10 -15.91
C PHE A 144 -5.83 12.02 -15.28
N THR A 145 -6.20 13.04 -14.52
CA THR A 145 -7.57 13.22 -14.01
C THR A 145 -8.04 14.64 -14.24
N ASP A 146 -9.31 14.81 -14.56
CA ASP A 146 -9.98 16.11 -14.66
C ASP A 146 -10.34 16.70 -13.28
N ARG A 147 -10.18 15.92 -12.21
CA ARG A 147 -10.43 16.37 -10.84
C ARG A 147 -9.59 17.57 -10.49
N ARG A 148 -10.15 18.43 -9.65
CA ARG A 148 -9.42 19.54 -9.04
C ARG A 148 -8.74 19.04 -7.77
N TYR A 149 -7.54 19.55 -7.53
CA TYR A 149 -6.86 19.29 -6.26
C TYR A 149 -7.71 19.85 -5.12
N MET A 150 -7.98 19.01 -4.11
CA MET A 150 -8.77 19.38 -2.94
C MET A 150 -7.85 19.71 -1.77
N GLU A 151 -7.97 20.93 -1.26
CA GLU A 151 -7.36 21.31 0.02
C GLU A 151 -8.21 20.81 1.18
N VAL A 152 -7.53 20.30 2.21
CA VAL A 152 -8.18 19.87 3.45
C VAL A 152 -8.67 21.08 4.25
N LYS A 153 -9.92 21.00 4.72
CA LYS A 153 -10.58 22.03 5.53
C LYS A 153 -11.18 21.44 6.80
N GLU A 154 -11.29 22.27 7.82
CA GLU A 154 -12.01 21.92 9.05
C GLU A 154 -13.45 21.52 8.75
N GLY A 155 -13.95 20.50 9.44
CA GLY A 155 -15.33 20.00 9.29
C GLY A 155 -15.50 18.93 8.21
N MET A 156 -14.52 18.74 7.32
CA MET A 156 -14.53 17.65 6.34
C MET A 156 -14.64 16.29 7.02
N SER A 157 -15.34 15.37 6.37
CA SER A 157 -15.48 13.99 6.84
C SER A 157 -14.26 13.16 6.42
N VAL A 158 -13.96 12.13 7.21
CA VAL A 158 -12.88 11.19 6.94
C VAL A 158 -13.47 9.79 6.85
N GLY A 159 -13.32 9.18 5.68
CA GLY A 159 -13.59 7.78 5.44
C GLY A 159 -12.30 6.96 5.41
N MET A 160 -12.44 5.67 5.64
CA MET A 160 -11.38 4.69 5.60
C MET A 160 -11.83 3.52 4.74
N ILE A 161 -11.04 3.21 3.71
CA ILE A 161 -11.24 2.05 2.84
C ILE A 161 -10.17 1.02 3.20
N ASN A 162 -10.65 -0.20 3.39
CA ASN A 162 -9.97 -1.34 3.98
C ASN A 162 -9.66 -1.18 5.47
N ARG A 163 -9.44 -2.31 6.17
CA ARG A 163 -9.11 -2.32 7.60
C ARG A 163 -7.60 -2.11 7.81
N PRO A 164 -7.18 -1.50 8.94
CA PRO A 164 -5.77 -1.45 9.29
C PRO A 164 -5.22 -2.84 9.57
N GLY A 165 -3.92 -3.00 9.33
CA GLY A 165 -3.19 -4.15 9.84
C GLY A 165 -3.26 -5.44 9.00
N GLY A 166 -3.91 -5.41 7.83
CA GLY A 166 -4.12 -6.57 6.97
C GLY A 166 -2.87 -7.35 6.53
N MET A 167 -1.65 -6.84 6.72
CA MET A 167 -0.40 -7.59 6.49
C MET A 167 -0.04 -8.57 7.62
N LEU A 168 -0.60 -8.39 8.83
CA LEU A 168 -0.22 -9.15 10.01
C LEU A 168 -0.31 -10.69 9.84
N PRO A 169 -1.38 -11.25 9.22
CA PRO A 169 -1.47 -12.70 9.01
C PRO A 169 -0.31 -13.26 8.16
N VAL A 170 0.14 -12.51 7.15
CA VAL A 170 1.26 -12.94 6.29
C VAL A 170 2.57 -12.93 7.08
N LYS A 171 2.82 -11.88 7.88
CA LYS A 171 4.00 -11.81 8.74
C LYS A 171 4.03 -12.98 9.73
N LEU A 172 2.88 -13.29 10.32
CA LEU A 172 2.73 -14.38 11.26
C LEU A 172 3.00 -15.73 10.59
N LEU A 173 2.41 -15.96 9.41
CA LEU A 173 2.63 -17.16 8.61
C LEU A 173 4.12 -17.37 8.33
N TYR A 174 4.83 -16.33 7.88
CA TYR A 174 6.25 -16.46 7.55
C TYR A 174 7.11 -16.72 8.78
N LYS A 175 6.81 -16.07 9.90
CA LYS A 175 7.50 -16.39 11.17
C LYS A 175 7.25 -17.81 11.63
N ALA A 176 6.02 -18.31 11.48
CA ALA A 176 5.68 -19.68 11.81
C ALA A 176 6.47 -20.65 10.93
N LEU A 177 6.39 -20.50 9.60
CA LEU A 177 7.12 -21.34 8.65
C LEU A 177 8.66 -21.25 8.83
N ASN A 178 9.16 -20.14 9.36
CA ASN A 178 10.54 -19.94 9.75
C ASN A 178 10.87 -20.35 11.21
N GLY A 179 10.09 -21.28 11.79
CA GLY A 179 10.43 -21.96 13.04
C GLY A 179 9.61 -21.59 14.28
N ASN A 180 8.55 -20.79 14.15
CA ASN A 180 7.70 -20.40 15.29
C ASN A 180 6.37 -21.19 15.38
N ILE A 181 6.19 -22.29 14.64
CA ILE A 181 4.95 -23.09 14.68
C ILE A 181 4.60 -23.54 16.10
N GLU A 182 5.55 -24.15 16.83
CA GLU A 182 5.32 -24.65 18.20
C GLU A 182 4.87 -23.53 19.16
N TYR A 183 5.38 -22.31 18.98
CA TYR A 183 5.00 -21.16 19.81
C TYR A 183 3.53 -20.76 19.60
N LEU A 184 3.02 -20.88 18.37
CA LEU A 184 1.63 -20.59 18.03
C LEU A 184 0.69 -21.69 18.53
N GLU A 185 1.09 -22.96 18.34
CA GLU A 185 0.32 -24.12 18.79
C GLU A 185 0.13 -24.10 20.32
N ARG A 186 1.16 -23.72 21.09
CA ARG A 186 1.07 -23.55 22.55
C ARG A 186 0.10 -22.45 23.00
N ARG A 187 -0.26 -21.52 22.11
CA ARG A 187 -1.27 -20.47 22.35
C ARG A 187 -2.63 -20.80 21.76
N GLY A 188 -2.81 -22.03 21.26
CA GLY A 188 -4.06 -22.46 20.64
C GLY A 188 -4.32 -21.84 19.27
N ILE A 189 -3.29 -21.34 18.59
CA ILE A 189 -3.41 -20.75 17.25
C ILE A 189 -3.05 -21.82 16.21
N ASP A 190 -4.04 -22.28 15.44
CA ASP A 190 -3.81 -23.20 14.32
C ASP A 190 -3.13 -22.49 13.14
N ILE A 191 -2.05 -23.08 12.63
CA ILE A 191 -1.34 -22.58 11.45
C ILE A 191 -2.22 -22.58 10.20
N ASN A 192 -3.18 -23.49 10.07
CA ASN A 192 -4.08 -23.52 8.92
C ASN A 192 -4.99 -22.28 8.91
N TYR A 193 -5.49 -21.87 10.08
CA TYR A 193 -6.25 -20.64 10.23
C TYR A 193 -5.41 -19.40 9.87
N VAL A 194 -4.15 -19.35 10.33
CA VAL A 194 -3.22 -18.26 9.94
C VAL A 194 -2.97 -18.25 8.44
N TYR A 195 -2.83 -19.43 7.82
CA TYR A 195 -2.65 -19.56 6.38
C TYR A 195 -3.88 -19.06 5.60
N GLU A 196 -5.09 -19.40 6.02
CA GLU A 196 -6.34 -18.91 5.42
C GLU A 196 -6.43 -17.38 5.48
N LEU A 197 -6.15 -16.79 6.64
CA LEU A 197 -6.11 -15.33 6.81
C LEU A 197 -5.03 -14.67 5.91
N ALA A 198 -3.89 -15.33 5.73
CA ALA A 198 -2.82 -14.85 4.86
C ALA A 198 -3.23 -14.91 3.37
N GLU A 199 -3.86 -16.01 2.93
CA GLU A 199 -4.41 -16.14 1.56
C GLU A 199 -5.49 -15.09 1.30
N GLU A 200 -6.36 -14.80 2.26
CA GLU A 200 -7.33 -13.71 2.14
C GLU A 200 -6.61 -12.36 1.93
N THR A 201 -5.55 -12.08 2.70
CA THR A 201 -4.72 -10.89 2.52
C THR A 201 -4.08 -10.81 1.14
N PHE A 202 -3.51 -11.90 0.63
CA PHE A 202 -2.96 -11.93 -0.72
C PHE A 202 -4.04 -11.68 -1.78
N ASN A 203 -5.22 -12.28 -1.63
CA ASN A 203 -6.34 -12.09 -2.56
C ASN A 203 -6.88 -10.65 -2.55
N ARG A 204 -6.84 -9.94 -1.41
CA ARG A 204 -7.17 -8.51 -1.39
C ARG A 204 -6.06 -7.65 -1.98
N ALA A 205 -4.80 -8.01 -1.75
CA ALA A 205 -3.65 -7.26 -2.27
C ALA A 205 -3.58 -7.24 -3.81
N THR A 206 -4.26 -8.14 -4.51
CA THR A 206 -4.38 -8.14 -5.97
C THR A 206 -5.56 -7.32 -6.51
N LYS A 207 -6.43 -6.79 -5.64
CA LYS A 207 -7.59 -6.00 -6.08
C LYS A 207 -7.23 -4.56 -6.41
N ILE A 208 -7.88 -4.03 -7.44
CA ILE A 208 -7.76 -2.62 -7.83
C ILE A 208 -8.99 -1.86 -7.29
N LEU A 209 -8.74 -0.78 -6.56
CA LEU A 209 -9.73 0.15 -6.05
C LEU A 209 -9.82 1.35 -6.98
N LYS A 210 -10.97 1.53 -7.63
CA LYS A 210 -11.28 2.73 -8.42
C LYS A 210 -12.30 3.57 -7.66
N LEU A 211 -12.05 4.87 -7.55
CA LEU A 211 -12.98 5.80 -6.93
C LEU A 211 -13.33 6.89 -7.93
N ASN A 212 -14.60 7.23 -8.08
CA ASN A 212 -15.12 8.28 -8.95
C ASN A 212 -15.55 9.54 -8.18
N SER A 213 -15.71 9.45 -6.85
CA SER A 213 -16.10 10.56 -5.97
C SER A 213 -15.00 11.62 -5.80
N ASN A 214 -15.38 12.89 -5.63
CA ASN A 214 -14.44 14.00 -5.48
C ASN A 214 -13.94 14.12 -4.03
N VAL A 215 -13.05 13.20 -3.65
CA VAL A 215 -12.39 13.15 -2.34
C VAL A 215 -10.88 13.28 -2.52
N LEU A 216 -10.17 13.67 -1.46
CA LEU A 216 -8.72 13.56 -1.35
C LEU A 216 -8.36 12.16 -0.83
N PRO A 217 -7.81 11.26 -1.66
CA PRO A 217 -7.35 9.95 -1.20
C PRO A 217 -5.91 10.03 -0.65
N ILE A 218 -5.65 9.29 0.41
CA ILE A 218 -4.32 9.12 1.00
C ILE A 218 -4.06 7.63 1.20
N ASN A 219 -3.05 7.11 0.50
CA ASN A 219 -2.65 5.71 0.59
C ASN A 219 -1.73 5.49 1.80
N ILE A 220 -2.20 4.75 2.80
CA ILE A 220 -1.55 4.50 4.10
C ILE A 220 -1.16 3.03 4.19
N THR A 221 -0.24 2.63 3.32
CA THR A 221 0.19 1.24 3.18
C THR A 221 1.26 0.89 4.23
N ARG A 222 2.54 1.04 3.89
CA ARG A 222 3.69 0.59 4.70
C ARG A 222 3.90 1.36 5.98
N MET A 223 3.58 2.65 5.96
CA MET A 223 3.72 3.51 7.12
C MET A 223 2.75 3.12 8.24
N GLY A 224 1.60 2.52 7.88
CA GLY A 224 0.50 2.27 8.79
C GLY A 224 -0.10 3.56 9.38
N ILE A 225 -1.12 3.39 10.20
CA ILE A 225 -1.88 4.50 10.80
C ILE A 225 -1.07 5.30 11.85
N ASN A 226 -0.07 4.67 12.44
CA ASN A 226 0.68 5.25 13.57
C ASN A 226 1.53 6.47 13.22
N ASN A 227 1.69 6.83 11.95
CA ASN A 227 2.47 8.00 11.55
C ASN A 227 1.64 9.01 10.74
N MET A 228 0.30 8.96 10.83
CA MET A 228 -0.57 9.89 10.10
C MET A 228 -0.50 11.32 10.61
N TYR A 229 -0.01 11.55 11.82
CA TYR A 229 0.10 12.87 12.43
C TYR A 229 1.02 13.82 11.62
N SER A 230 1.91 13.28 10.78
CA SER A 230 2.80 14.06 9.92
C SER A 230 2.17 14.48 8.58
N LEU A 231 0.99 13.97 8.24
CA LEU A 231 0.34 14.24 6.95
C LEU A 231 -0.21 15.67 6.84
N PHE A 232 -0.61 16.27 7.96
CA PHE A 232 -1.28 17.55 7.99
C PHE A 232 -0.66 18.47 9.05
N PRO A 233 0.18 19.45 8.65
CA PRO A 233 0.89 20.30 9.61
C PRO A 233 -0.04 21.23 10.41
N ASN A 234 -1.22 21.56 9.87
CA ASN A 234 -2.15 22.54 10.45
C ASN A 234 -3.48 21.93 10.92
N TYR A 235 -3.66 20.62 10.77
CA TYR A 235 -4.93 19.95 11.07
C TYR A 235 -4.71 18.68 11.86
N SER A 236 -5.67 18.36 12.72
CA SER A 236 -5.76 17.06 13.39
C SER A 236 -6.88 16.23 12.79
N LEU A 237 -6.63 14.92 12.68
CA LEU A 237 -7.66 13.95 12.30
C LEU A 237 -8.18 13.27 13.57
N LYS A 238 -9.45 13.48 13.91
CA LYS A 238 -10.12 12.69 14.95
C LYS A 238 -10.80 11.52 14.29
N ILE A 239 -10.24 10.32 14.48
CA ILE A 239 -10.73 9.09 13.86
C ILE A 239 -10.95 7.99 14.89
N GLN A 240 -11.98 7.19 14.64
CA GLN A 240 -12.24 5.92 15.32
C GLN A 240 -11.79 4.79 14.41
N LEU A 241 -10.77 4.05 14.84
CA LEU A 241 -10.23 2.95 14.04
C LEU A 241 -11.15 1.72 14.10
N PRO A 242 -11.52 1.14 12.95
CA PRO A 242 -12.25 -0.11 12.93
C PRO A 242 -11.37 -1.26 13.44
N VAL A 243 -12.00 -2.23 14.09
CA VAL A 243 -11.31 -3.41 14.62
C VAL A 243 -10.80 -4.28 13.47
N PRO A 244 -9.52 -4.69 13.46
CA PRO A 244 -9.00 -5.62 12.46
C PRO A 244 -9.68 -6.99 12.57
N TRP A 245 -9.85 -7.70 11.46
CA TRP A 245 -10.58 -8.98 11.45
C TRP A 245 -9.89 -10.10 12.24
N TYR A 246 -8.58 -10.02 12.43
CA TYR A 246 -7.80 -11.00 13.18
C TYR A 246 -7.68 -10.59 14.66
N SER A 247 -8.54 -9.68 15.14
CA SER A 247 -8.48 -9.14 16.51
C SER A 247 -8.43 -10.22 17.60
N GLU A 248 -9.02 -11.38 17.35
CA GLU A 248 -9.01 -12.54 18.23
C GLU A 248 -7.61 -13.06 18.54
N ILE A 249 -6.74 -13.13 17.53
CA ILE A 249 -5.37 -13.63 17.68
C ILE A 249 -4.36 -12.52 17.94
N MET A 250 -4.76 -11.25 17.77
CA MET A 250 -3.87 -10.08 17.82
C MET A 250 -3.16 -9.93 19.16
N LYS A 251 -3.84 -10.21 20.28
CA LYS A 251 -3.25 -10.13 21.64
C LYS A 251 -2.15 -11.16 21.85
N GLU A 252 -2.38 -12.38 21.36
CA GLU A 252 -1.49 -13.52 21.54
C GLU A 252 -0.19 -13.41 20.73
N ILE A 253 -0.24 -12.69 19.61
CA ILE A 253 0.87 -12.57 18.65
C ILE A 253 1.52 -11.18 18.63
N ALA A 254 0.99 -10.21 19.40
CA ALA A 254 1.57 -8.87 19.52
C ALA A 254 3.09 -8.89 19.82
N PRO A 255 3.63 -9.80 20.67
CA PRO A 255 5.08 -9.87 20.92
C PRO A 255 5.89 -10.28 19.68
N LEU A 256 5.28 -10.96 18.72
CA LEU A 256 5.96 -11.46 17.53
C LEU A 256 5.99 -10.43 16.40
N ILE A 257 5.10 -9.44 16.37
CA ILE A 257 4.91 -8.60 15.18
C ILE A 257 5.21 -7.13 15.50
N GLN A 258 6.18 -6.58 14.78
CA GLN A 258 6.39 -5.14 14.74
C GLN A 258 5.32 -4.49 13.85
N ASP A 259 4.67 -3.45 14.37
CA ASP A 259 3.68 -2.60 13.68
C ASP A 259 2.44 -3.36 13.17
N PRO A 260 1.49 -3.75 14.06
CA PRO A 260 0.35 -4.57 13.70
C PRO A 260 -0.77 -3.82 12.95
N LEU A 261 -0.61 -2.52 12.69
CA LEU A 261 -1.59 -1.65 12.00
C LEU A 261 -1.22 -1.35 10.54
N GLN A 262 -0.17 -1.98 10.00
CA GLN A 262 0.20 -1.88 8.59
C GLN A 262 -0.74 -2.68 7.69
N SER A 263 -1.19 -2.06 6.60
CA SER A 263 -2.15 -2.67 5.67
C SER A 263 -1.57 -2.77 4.27
N GLU A 264 -2.00 -3.80 3.53
CA GLU A 264 -1.68 -3.99 2.12
C GLU A 264 -2.24 -2.87 1.25
N LEU A 265 -3.40 -2.31 1.63
CA LEU A 265 -4.10 -1.29 0.89
C LEU A 265 -5.08 -0.58 1.81
N LEU A 266 -4.60 0.30 2.67
CA LEU A 266 -5.45 1.17 3.48
C LEU A 266 -5.48 2.55 2.84
N VAL A 267 -6.68 3.08 2.57
CA VAL A 267 -6.85 4.40 1.97
C VAL A 267 -7.73 5.25 2.88
N LEU A 268 -7.25 6.44 3.25
CA LEU A 268 -8.13 7.46 3.81
C LEU A 268 -8.72 8.30 2.68
N VAL A 269 -10.00 8.60 2.77
CA VAL A 269 -10.68 9.53 1.87
C VAL A 269 -11.19 10.71 2.68
N ILE A 270 -10.84 11.93 2.28
CA ILE A 270 -11.19 13.16 3.00
C ILE A 270 -11.94 14.08 2.06
N GLY A 271 -13.06 14.65 2.52
CA GLY A 271 -13.84 15.58 1.72
C GLY A 271 -15.18 15.94 2.35
N GLU A 272 -16.09 16.43 1.52
CA GLU A 272 -17.47 16.67 1.92
C GLU A 272 -18.15 15.35 2.32
N LYS A 273 -19.06 15.41 3.29
CA LYS A 273 -19.67 14.21 3.87
C LYS A 273 -20.27 13.29 2.80
N ARG A 274 -21.03 13.86 1.87
CA ARG A 274 -21.69 13.12 0.78
C ARG A 274 -20.66 12.43 -0.13
N GLU A 275 -19.63 13.15 -0.57
CA GLU A 275 -18.57 12.62 -1.43
C GLU A 275 -17.79 11.49 -0.74
N VAL A 276 -17.56 11.61 0.56
CA VAL A 276 -16.94 10.55 1.36
C VAL A 276 -17.85 9.32 1.44
N GLU A 277 -19.14 9.50 1.72
CA GLU A 277 -20.10 8.39 1.77
C GLU A 277 -20.21 7.68 0.40
N ASP A 278 -20.25 8.45 -0.70
CA ASP A 278 -20.27 7.91 -2.06
C ASP A 278 -18.99 7.10 -2.37
N ALA A 279 -17.81 7.59 -1.97
CA ALA A 279 -16.54 6.89 -2.12
C ALA A 279 -16.50 5.57 -1.34
N LEU A 280 -17.02 5.57 -0.10
CA LEU A 280 -17.08 4.37 0.73
C LEU A 280 -18.03 3.32 0.14
N GLN A 281 -19.21 3.72 -0.36
CA GLN A 281 -20.14 2.81 -1.02
C GLN A 281 -19.55 2.22 -2.32
N GLU A 282 -18.82 3.01 -3.09
CA GLU A 282 -18.15 2.55 -4.30
C GLU A 282 -17.05 1.52 -3.99
N ALA A 283 -16.29 1.73 -2.91
CA ALA A 283 -15.30 0.78 -2.44
C ALA A 283 -15.93 -0.53 -1.92
N GLU A 284 -17.06 -0.45 -1.21
CA GLU A 284 -17.81 -1.63 -0.75
C GLU A 284 -18.31 -2.48 -1.92
N LYS A 285 -18.81 -1.86 -2.99
CA LYS A 285 -19.23 -2.57 -4.22
C LYS A 285 -18.08 -3.33 -4.88
N GLN A 286 -16.84 -2.86 -4.71
CA GLN A 286 -15.62 -3.52 -5.18
C GLN A 286 -15.08 -4.56 -4.17
N GLY A 287 -15.77 -4.74 -3.05
CA GLY A 287 -15.44 -5.72 -2.02
C GLY A 287 -14.30 -5.28 -1.11
N PHE A 288 -14.17 -3.97 -0.87
CA PHE A 288 -13.30 -3.41 0.17
C PHE A 288 -14.13 -3.00 1.39
N PRO A 289 -13.80 -3.48 2.60
CA PRO A 289 -14.45 -3.03 3.82
C PRO A 289 -14.26 -1.52 3.99
N SER A 290 -15.33 -0.75 4.16
CA SER A 290 -15.24 0.70 4.20
C SER A 290 -15.98 1.27 5.40
N PHE A 291 -15.45 2.36 5.97
CA PHE A 291 -15.91 2.89 7.24
C PHE A 291 -15.86 4.41 7.23
N LEU A 292 -16.94 5.06 7.67
CA LEU A 292 -16.86 6.47 8.05
C LEU A 292 -16.21 6.55 9.44
N VAL A 293 -15.01 7.11 9.52
CA VAL A 293 -14.17 7.00 10.73
C VAL A 293 -14.02 8.29 11.48
N GLY A 294 -14.30 9.46 10.90
CA GLY A 294 -14.02 10.69 11.61
C GLY A 294 -14.25 11.99 10.87
N LYS A 295 -13.63 13.05 11.40
CA LYS A 295 -13.69 14.41 10.87
C LYS A 295 -12.36 15.13 11.05
N VAL A 296 -12.11 16.09 10.17
CA VAL A 296 -10.98 17.02 10.25
C VAL A 296 -11.29 18.12 11.27
N SER A 297 -10.37 18.35 12.20
CA SER A 297 -10.42 19.45 13.18
C SER A 297 -9.18 20.33 13.04
N ARG A 298 -9.32 21.64 13.29
CA ARG A 298 -8.15 22.52 13.39
C ARG A 298 -7.36 22.20 14.67
N ILE A 299 -6.03 22.32 14.62
CA ILE A 299 -5.15 22.22 15.81
C ILE A 299 -5.27 23.50 16.63
#